data_AF-A0A7J8I0W3-F1
#
_entry.id   AF-A0A7J8I0W3-F1
#
_cell.length_a   1.000
_cell.length_b   1.000
_cell.length_c   1.000
_cell.angle_alpha   90.00
_cell.angle_beta   90.00
_cell.angle_gamma   90.00
#
_symmetry.space_group_name_H-M   'P 1'
#
loop_
_entity.id
_entity.type
_entity.pdbx_description
1 polymer ?
#
loop_
_entity_poly.entity_id
_entity_poly.type
_entity_poly.pdbx_seq_one_letter_code
_entity_poly.pdbx_strand_id
1 'polypeptide(L)'
;MAENFLNLVKETDIQVQEAQRVPNKMNSKRPIPRHIIIKMQKVQDKERILKAAREKQLVTYKGFPIKLSADFSKETLQARREWQEIFRVMKSKNLQPRLLCPAKLSFRIDDHMKSFPDKKKLKEFTTTKPLLYEMLKGLLEEKDKK
;
A
#
# COMPACT_ATOMS: atom_id res chain seq x y z
N MET A 1 14.17 -27.55 0.90
CA MET A 1 13.18 -26.54 1.33
C MET A 1 12.78 -25.76 0.10
N ALA A 2 11.48 -25.72 -0.22
CA ALA A 2 10.98 -25.14 -1.47
C ALA A 2 10.80 -23.62 -1.33
N GLU A 3 11.42 -22.85 -2.21
CA GLU A 3 11.10 -21.45 -2.41
C GLU A 3 9.93 -21.35 -3.39
N ASN A 4 8.95 -20.47 -3.14
CA ASN A 4 7.78 -20.33 -4.01
C ASN A 4 8.07 -19.61 -5.35
N PHE A 5 9.33 -19.24 -5.59
CA PHE A 5 9.83 -18.56 -6.79
C PHE A 5 11.03 -19.32 -7.39
N LEU A 6 10.79 -20.55 -7.84
CA LEU A 6 11.81 -21.45 -8.40
C LEU A 6 12.55 -20.89 -9.64
N ASN A 7 12.04 -19.82 -10.26
CA ASN A 7 12.56 -19.25 -11.51
C ASN A 7 13.31 -17.91 -11.35
N LEU A 8 13.74 -17.53 -10.14
CA LEU A 8 14.44 -16.25 -9.87
C LEU A 8 15.71 -16.02 -10.72
N VAL A 9 16.30 -17.09 -11.26
CA VAL A 9 17.57 -17.05 -12.00
C VAL A 9 17.45 -16.42 -13.41
N LYS A 10 16.23 -16.20 -13.94
CA LYS A 10 16.04 -15.77 -15.34
C LYS A 10 15.91 -14.25 -15.57
N GLU A 11 15.82 -13.42 -14.52
CA GLU A 11 15.74 -11.95 -14.67
C GLU A 11 17.07 -11.28 -14.30
N THR A 12 18.01 -11.22 -15.25
CA THR A 12 19.35 -10.61 -15.10
C THR A 12 19.37 -9.08 -15.07
N ASP A 13 18.22 -8.41 -15.28
CA ASP A 13 18.16 -6.96 -15.48
C ASP A 13 17.80 -6.13 -14.23
N ILE A 14 17.53 -6.79 -13.09
CA ILE A 14 17.17 -6.09 -11.84
C ILE A 14 18.43 -5.48 -11.22
N GLN A 15 18.51 -4.15 -11.22
CA GLN A 15 19.65 -3.42 -10.63
C GLN A 15 19.29 -2.85 -9.25
N VAL A 16 20.02 -3.30 -8.24
CA VAL A 16 19.93 -2.77 -6.86
C VAL A 16 21.03 -1.74 -6.65
N GLN A 17 20.64 -0.53 -6.24
CA GLN A 17 21.59 0.54 -5.92
C GLN A 17 22.17 0.35 -4.51
N GLU A 18 21.32 0.03 -3.53
CA GLU A 18 21.72 -0.09 -2.13
C GLU A 18 20.79 -1.05 -1.39
N ALA A 19 21.32 -1.77 -0.40
CA ALA A 19 20.51 -2.52 0.54
C ALA A 19 21.09 -2.38 1.95
N GLN A 20 20.26 -2.00 2.92
CA GLN A 20 20.69 -1.79 4.30
C GLN A 20 19.64 -2.28 5.31
N ARG A 21 20.10 -2.63 6.52
CA ARG A 21 19.21 -3.01 7.62
C ARG A 21 18.88 -1.80 8.49
N VAL A 22 17.59 -1.55 8.70
CA VAL A 22 17.12 -0.39 9.47
C VAL A 22 16.36 -0.84 10.72
N PRO A 23 16.66 -0.26 11.91
CA PRO A 23 17.72 0.72 12.19
C PRO A 23 19.14 0.14 12.10
N ASN A 24 20.14 0.98 11.81
CA ASN A 24 21.55 0.54 11.72
C ASN A 24 22.07 -0.05 13.04
N LYS A 25 21.63 0.51 14.17
CA LYS A 25 21.96 0.00 15.51
C LYS A 25 21.17 -1.26 15.82
N MET A 26 21.86 -2.31 16.28
CA MET A 26 21.24 -3.54 16.76
C MET A 26 20.73 -3.33 18.19
N ASN A 27 19.48 -3.70 18.45
CA ASN A 27 18.92 -3.74 19.81
C ASN A 27 18.73 -5.20 20.19
N SER A 28 19.52 -5.69 21.14
CA SER A 28 19.48 -7.08 21.61
C SER A 28 18.15 -7.47 22.27
N LYS A 29 17.38 -6.49 22.78
CA LYS A 29 16.07 -6.73 23.41
C LYS A 29 14.93 -6.88 22.40
N ARG A 30 15.15 -6.65 21.11
CA ARG A 30 14.09 -6.71 20.08
C ARG A 30 13.96 -8.16 19.57
N PRO A 31 12.83 -8.84 19.78
CA PRO A 31 12.66 -10.23 19.35
C PRO A 31 12.41 -10.36 17.84
N ILE A 32 12.06 -9.25 17.17
CA ILE A 32 11.71 -9.23 15.74
C ILE A 32 12.95 -8.85 14.91
N PRO A 33 13.22 -9.53 13.78
CA PRO A 33 14.28 -9.15 12.85
C PRO A 33 14.15 -7.68 12.38
N ARG A 34 15.29 -7.05 12.09
CA ARG A 34 15.33 -5.70 11.50
C ARG A 34 14.80 -5.72 10.06
N HIS A 35 14.13 -4.64 9.66
CA HIS A 35 13.71 -4.47 8.28
C HIS A 35 14.93 -4.27 7.38
N ILE A 36 14.82 -4.72 6.13
CA ILE A 36 15.80 -4.45 5.08
C ILE A 36 15.17 -3.44 4.14
N ILE A 37 15.82 -2.30 3.95
CA ILE A 37 15.44 -1.32 2.94
C ILE A 37 16.33 -1.54 1.73
N ILE A 38 15.71 -1.74 0.57
CA ILE A 38 16.40 -1.94 -0.70
C ILE A 38 16.05 -0.76 -1.59
N LYS A 39 17.07 -0.02 -2.02
CA LYS A 39 16.97 1.04 -3.00
C LYS A 39 17.23 0.44 -4.38
N MET A 40 16.18 0.36 -5.19
CA MET A 40 16.28 -0.07 -6.57
C MET A 40 16.84 1.05 -7.44
N GLN A 41 17.64 0.71 -8.45
CA GLN A 41 18.15 1.69 -9.41
C GLN A 41 17.05 2.18 -10.36
N LYS A 42 16.14 1.28 -10.77
CA LYS A 42 14.99 1.60 -11.63
C LYS A 42 13.69 1.50 -10.83
N VAL A 43 12.81 2.51 -10.97
CA VAL A 43 11.49 2.52 -10.32
C VAL A 43 10.58 1.41 -10.86
N GLN A 44 10.71 1.09 -12.15
CA GLN A 44 9.93 0.03 -12.81
C GLN A 44 10.17 -1.34 -12.16
N ASP A 45 11.42 -1.66 -11.80
CA ASP A 45 11.76 -2.92 -11.13
C ASP A 45 11.12 -3.00 -9.75
N LYS A 46 11.16 -1.90 -8.99
CA LYS A 46 10.47 -1.80 -7.69
C LYS A 46 8.97 -2.07 -7.83
N GLU A 47 8.32 -1.49 -8.83
CA GLU A 47 6.89 -1.68 -9.07
C GLU A 47 6.56 -3.10 -9.52
N ARG A 48 7.39 -3.69 -10.40
CA ARG A 48 7.25 -5.08 -10.86
C ARG A 48 7.35 -6.07 -9.69
N ILE A 49 8.36 -5.95 -8.84
CA ILE A 49 8.55 -6.81 -7.66
C ILE A 49 7.36 -6.69 -6.71
N LEU A 50 6.92 -5.47 -6.40
CA LEU A 50 5.79 -5.26 -5.49
C LEU A 50 4.47 -5.76 -6.09
N LYS A 51 4.29 -5.69 -7.41
CA LYS A 51 3.13 -6.26 -8.10
C LYS A 51 3.13 -7.78 -8.02
N ALA A 52 4.24 -8.42 -8.37
CA ALA A 52 4.39 -9.88 -8.30
C ALA A 52 4.19 -10.41 -6.87
N ALA A 53 4.71 -9.71 -5.86
CA ALA A 53 4.52 -10.07 -4.45
C ALA A 53 3.05 -10.02 -4.03
N ARG A 54 2.26 -9.04 -4.51
CA ARG A 54 0.83 -8.92 -4.23
C ARG A 54 0.02 -10.01 -4.92
N GLU A 55 0.34 -10.31 -6.18
CA GLU A 55 -0.33 -11.35 -6.96
C GLU A 55 -0.10 -12.74 -6.36
N LYS A 56 1.12 -13.01 -5.87
CA LYS A 56 1.45 -14.28 -5.21
C LYS A 56 0.81 -14.40 -3.81
N GLN A 57 0.51 -13.29 -3.15
CA GLN A 57 0.01 -13.17 -1.76
C GLN A 57 0.97 -13.68 -0.67
N LEU A 58 1.62 -14.82 -0.88
CA LEU A 58 2.58 -15.44 0.02
C LEU A 58 3.96 -15.55 -0.64
N VAL A 59 4.89 -14.72 -0.18
CA VAL A 59 6.31 -14.79 -0.56
C VAL A 59 7.07 -15.51 0.53
N THR A 60 7.89 -16.49 0.17
CA THR A 60 8.72 -17.26 1.12
C THR A 60 10.20 -17.12 0.80
N TYR A 61 11.04 -17.04 1.83
CA TYR A 61 12.49 -17.12 1.73
C TYR A 61 12.98 -18.22 2.67
N LYS A 62 13.69 -19.22 2.13
CA LYS A 62 14.13 -20.40 2.90
C LYS A 62 13.01 -21.04 3.73
N GLY A 63 11.81 -21.13 3.17
CA GLY A 63 10.62 -21.68 3.85
C GLY A 63 9.90 -20.73 4.81
N PHE A 64 10.45 -19.55 5.12
CA PHE A 64 9.81 -18.57 6.00
C PHE A 64 9.00 -17.54 5.19
N PRO A 65 7.76 -17.22 5.60
CA PRO A 65 6.99 -16.16 4.96
C PRO A 65 7.65 -14.80 5.18
N ILE A 66 7.77 -14.02 4.11
CA ILE A 66 8.28 -12.65 4.13
C ILE A 66 7.26 -11.69 3.51
N LYS A 67 7.29 -10.44 3.98
CA LYS A 67 6.42 -9.38 3.48
C LYS A 67 7.24 -8.33 2.75
N LEU A 68 6.89 -8.10 1.49
CA LEU A 68 7.44 -7.01 0.68
C LEU A 68 6.43 -5.87 0.61
N SER A 69 6.88 -4.67 0.97
CA SER A 69 6.06 -3.46 0.91
C SER A 69 6.90 -2.26 0.48
N ALA A 70 6.26 -1.27 -0.14
CA ALA A 70 6.91 -0.01 -0.43
C ALA A 70 7.24 0.74 0.87
N ASP A 71 8.43 1.33 0.92
CA ASP A 71 8.78 2.31 1.95
C ASP A 71 8.15 3.67 1.62
N PHE A 72 7.56 4.31 2.63
CA PHE A 72 6.82 5.56 2.51
C PHE A 72 7.20 6.49 3.66
N SER A 73 7.16 7.81 3.40
CA SER A 73 7.34 8.79 4.46
C SER A 73 6.26 8.67 5.54
N LYS A 74 6.54 9.17 6.74
CA LYS A 74 5.58 9.18 7.85
C LYS A 74 4.26 9.85 7.46
N GLU A 75 4.34 10.98 6.76
CA GLU A 75 3.20 11.73 6.23
C GLU A 75 2.38 10.90 5.24
N THR A 76 3.04 10.23 4.29
CA THR A 76 2.37 9.38 3.30
C THR A 76 1.69 8.17 3.98
N LEU A 77 2.36 7.56 4.96
CA LEU A 77 1.77 6.47 5.75
C LEU A 77 0.54 6.95 6.53
N GLN A 78 0.59 8.16 7.08
CA GLN A 78 -0.55 8.74 7.79
C GLN A 78 -1.73 9.00 6.86
N ALA A 79 -1.50 9.64 5.71
CA ALA A 79 -2.55 9.83 4.68
C ALA A 79 -3.14 8.49 4.20
N ARG A 80 -2.32 7.44 4.05
CA ARG A 80 -2.80 6.09 3.73
C ARG A 80 -3.63 5.45 4.84
N ARG A 81 -3.35 5.76 6.11
CA ARG A 81 -4.13 5.28 7.27
C ARG A 81 -5.51 5.92 7.29
N GLU A 82 -5.61 7.20 6.96
CA GLU A 82 -6.88 7.91 6.88
C GLU A 82 -7.84 7.31 5.86
N TRP A 83 -7.29 6.71 4.79
CA TRP A 83 -8.06 5.97 3.80
C TRP A 83 -8.51 4.57 4.24
N GLN A 84 -7.93 3.96 5.27
CA GLN A 84 -8.15 2.53 5.56
C GLN A 84 -9.62 2.20 5.84
N GLU A 85 -10.27 3.03 6.65
CA GLU A 85 -11.66 2.80 7.03
C GLU A 85 -12.60 2.99 5.83
N ILE A 86 -12.39 4.05 5.05
CA ILE A 86 -13.11 4.32 3.81
C ILE A 86 -12.90 3.18 2.81
N PHE A 87 -11.67 2.70 2.66
CA PHE A 87 -11.31 1.60 1.77
C PHE A 87 -12.05 0.32 2.15
N ARG A 88 -12.17 0.03 3.46
CA ARG A 88 -12.91 -1.13 3.96
C ARG A 88 -14.40 -1.07 3.61
N VAL A 89 -15.03 0.08 3.82
CA VAL A 89 -16.45 0.30 3.46
C VAL A 89 -16.67 0.23 1.95
N MET A 90 -15.80 0.85 1.14
CA MET A 90 -15.91 0.77 -0.31
C MET A 90 -15.71 -0.67 -0.83
N LYS A 91 -14.85 -1.45 -0.18
CA LYS A 91 -14.62 -2.85 -0.52
C LYS A 91 -15.86 -3.71 -0.22
N SER A 92 -16.54 -3.49 0.91
CA SER A 92 -17.78 -4.24 1.24
C SER A 92 -18.94 -3.92 0.30
N LYS A 93 -18.88 -2.78 -0.39
CA LYS A 93 -19.89 -2.31 -1.35
C LYS A 93 -19.50 -2.57 -2.82
N ASN A 94 -18.47 -3.39 -3.06
CA ASN A 94 -18.02 -3.79 -4.40
C ASN A 94 -17.60 -2.63 -5.34
N LEU A 95 -17.18 -1.48 -4.79
CA LEU A 95 -16.74 -0.31 -5.59
C LEU A 95 -15.30 -0.45 -6.14
N GLN A 96 -14.67 -1.61 -5.95
CA GLN A 96 -13.31 -1.93 -6.40
C GLN A 96 -12.28 -0.85 -6.04
N PRO A 97 -12.15 -0.46 -4.76
CA PRO A 97 -11.23 0.59 -4.36
C PRO A 97 -9.77 0.19 -4.59
N ARG A 98 -8.95 1.17 -4.96
CA ARG A 98 -7.51 1.07 -5.22
C ARG A 98 -6.80 2.23 -4.51
N LEU A 99 -5.72 1.93 -3.81
CA LEU A 99 -4.89 2.95 -3.14
C LEU A 99 -3.61 3.17 -3.96
N LEU A 100 -3.61 4.24 -4.75
CA LEU A 100 -2.51 4.60 -5.65
C LEU A 100 -1.40 5.35 -4.92
N CYS A 101 -0.18 5.24 -5.45
CA CYS A 101 0.97 5.98 -4.96
C CYS A 101 0.81 7.50 -5.22
N PRO A 102 1.18 8.39 -4.28
CA PRO A 102 1.66 8.11 -2.92
C PRO A 102 0.53 7.75 -1.94
N ALA A 103 -0.62 8.43 -1.98
CA ALA A 103 -1.76 8.17 -1.09
C ALA A 103 -3.10 8.60 -1.70
N LYS A 104 -3.36 8.26 -2.98
CA LYS A 104 -4.61 8.62 -3.66
C LYS A 104 -5.61 7.47 -3.60
N LEU A 105 -6.84 7.72 -3.18
CA LEU A 105 -7.92 6.73 -3.24
C LEU A 105 -8.61 6.78 -4.60
N SER A 106 -8.73 5.65 -5.26
CA SER A 106 -9.46 5.51 -6.52
C SER A 106 -10.50 4.40 -6.41
N PHE A 107 -11.67 4.57 -7.03
CA PHE A 107 -12.70 3.54 -7.08
C PHE A 107 -13.57 3.72 -8.32
N ARG A 108 -14.29 2.66 -8.71
CA ARG A 108 -15.22 2.69 -9.86
C ARG A 108 -16.57 3.22 -9.38
N ILE A 109 -17.09 4.23 -10.07
CA ILE A 109 -18.43 4.77 -9.84
C ILE A 109 -19.03 5.20 -11.18
N ASP A 110 -20.28 4.82 -11.44
CA ASP A 110 -20.97 5.03 -12.72
C ASP A 110 -20.10 4.61 -13.93
N ASP A 111 -19.48 3.44 -13.82
CA ASP A 111 -18.54 2.90 -14.82
C ASP A 111 -17.22 3.66 -15.02
N HIS A 112 -17.04 4.81 -14.38
CA HIS A 112 -15.83 5.61 -14.47
C HIS A 112 -14.92 5.43 -13.25
N MET A 113 -13.61 5.36 -13.50
CA MET A 113 -12.61 5.36 -12.42
C MET A 113 -12.37 6.81 -11.96
N LYS A 114 -12.73 7.12 -10.72
CA LYS A 114 -12.42 8.41 -10.09
C LYS A 114 -11.27 8.26 -9.12
N SER A 115 -10.47 9.32 -8.96
CA SER A 115 -9.30 9.33 -8.08
C SER A 115 -9.28 10.60 -7.24
N PHE A 116 -9.05 10.46 -5.94
CA PHE A 116 -9.08 11.52 -4.96
C PHE A 116 -7.75 11.56 -4.19
N PRO A 117 -7.06 12.70 -4.14
CA PRO A 117 -5.81 12.84 -3.43
C PRO A 117 -5.98 12.96 -1.90
N ASP A 118 -7.13 13.48 -1.45
CA ASP A 118 -7.43 13.73 -0.04
C ASP A 118 -8.92 13.54 0.25
N LYS A 119 -9.27 13.52 1.54
CA LYS A 119 -10.65 13.38 2.01
C LYS A 119 -11.54 14.59 1.69
N LYS A 120 -10.97 15.79 1.58
CA LYS A 120 -11.73 17.03 1.32
C LYS A 120 -12.34 16.98 -0.08
N LYS A 121 -11.55 16.62 -1.09
CA LYS A 121 -12.05 16.42 -2.46
C LYS A 121 -13.03 15.26 -2.58
N LEU A 122 -12.85 14.21 -1.78
CA LEU A 122 -13.84 13.13 -1.72
C LEU A 122 -15.16 13.64 -1.12
N LYS A 123 -15.11 14.45 -0.06
CA LYS A 123 -16.29 15.05 0.58
C LYS A 123 -17.05 15.96 -0.40
N GLU A 124 -16.34 16.85 -1.10
CA GLU A 124 -16.91 17.68 -2.18
C GLU A 124 -17.58 16.85 -3.28
N PHE A 125 -17.00 15.70 -3.63
CA PHE A 125 -17.62 14.81 -4.60
C PHE A 125 -18.86 14.10 -4.05
N THR A 126 -18.84 13.71 -2.76
CA THR A 126 -19.98 13.03 -2.14
C THR A 126 -21.23 13.90 -2.04
N THR A 127 -21.11 15.23 -1.95
CA THR A 127 -22.28 16.13 -1.90
C THR A 127 -23.12 16.06 -3.17
N THR A 128 -22.50 15.76 -4.31
CA THR A 128 -23.19 15.56 -5.59
C THR A 128 -23.86 14.20 -5.72
N LYS A 129 -23.60 13.26 -4.79
CA LYS A 129 -24.03 11.86 -4.85
C LYS A 129 -24.60 11.35 -3.52
N PRO A 130 -25.93 11.39 -3.32
CA PRO A 130 -26.55 11.09 -2.03
C PRO A 130 -26.26 9.67 -1.52
N LEU A 131 -26.24 8.66 -2.40
CA LEU A 131 -25.91 7.28 -2.03
C LEU A 131 -24.47 7.12 -1.51
N LEU A 132 -23.53 7.85 -2.12
CA LEU A 132 -22.12 7.83 -1.74
C LEU A 132 -21.91 8.60 -0.43
N TYR A 133 -22.63 9.71 -0.25
CA TYR A 133 -22.63 10.48 0.99
C TYR A 133 -23.16 9.68 2.17
N GLU A 134 -24.34 9.07 2.05
CA GLU A 134 -24.95 8.28 3.13
C GLU A 134 -24.06 7.13 3.61
N MET A 135 -23.33 6.51 2.68
CA MET A 135 -22.39 5.44 2.97
C MET A 135 -21.12 5.93 3.70
N LEU A 136 -20.69 7.17 3.47
CA LEU A 136 -19.39 7.69 3.95
C LEU A 136 -19.51 8.81 4.99
N LYS A 137 -20.71 9.30 5.30
CA LYS A 137 -20.95 10.47 6.16
C LYS A 137 -20.20 10.41 7.50
N GLY A 138 -20.24 9.27 8.20
CA GLY A 138 -19.54 9.09 9.47
C GLY A 138 -18.01 8.94 9.39
N LEU A 139 -17.44 8.81 8.17
CA LEU A 139 -16.01 8.62 7.93
C LEU A 139 -15.31 9.85 7.33
N LEU A 140 -16.11 10.77 6.79
CA LEU A 140 -15.68 12.03 6.18
C LEU A 140 -15.71 13.21 7.16
N GLU A 141 -16.25 13.01 8.36
CA GLU A 141 -16.17 13.96 9.46
C GLU A 141 -14.81 13.83 10.17
N GLU A 142 -14.11 14.96 10.32
CA GLU A 142 -12.92 15.02 11.13
C GLU A 142 -13.37 14.97 12.59
N LYS A 143 -12.89 13.97 13.34
CA LYS A 143 -12.97 14.06 14.80
C LYS A 143 -12.06 15.20 15.20
N ASP A 144 -12.63 16.33 15.58
CA ASP A 144 -11.90 17.40 16.24
C ASP A 144 -11.14 16.78 17.42
N LYS A 145 -9.82 16.70 17.28
CA LYS A 145 -8.94 16.32 18.37
C LYS A 145 -8.89 17.52 19.31
N LYS A 146 -9.72 17.46 20.34
CA LYS A 146 -9.59 18.27 21.55
C LYS A 146 -8.27 17.96 22.26
#